data_AF-A0A8X7ZLE2-F1
#
_entry.id   AF-A0A8X7ZLE2-F1
#
_cell.length_a   1.000
_cell.length_b   1.000
_cell.length_c   1.000
_cell.angle_alpha   90.00
_cell.angle_beta   90.00
_cell.angle_gamma   90.00
#
_symmetry.space_group_name_H-M   'P 1'
#
loop_
_entity.id
_entity.type
_entity.pdbx_description
1 polymer ?
#
loop_
_entity_poly.entity_id
_entity_poly.type
_entity_poly.pdbx_seq_one_letter_code
_entity_poly.pdbx_strand_id
1 'polypeptide(L)'
;MNIECVHINKGRLECILKLRVSTELKDADIIWTSMQVDDDVKRAAGITDQQYINQFPFEACLVMKHHLAETIQKAHGSPDWLHPTYNLESHLSQLIGDYYARKRDGMNNLWILKPWNMARTIDTTVTDNLSAIIRLMETGPKICQKYIERPALFQGKKFDLRYIVLVRSVKPLELFLADVFWVRLANNQYTLDKHSLFEYETHFTVMNYRGVLNHKNTPEFVKEFEQEHQVKWLDIHERVRNMIRSVFEAAATVHPEMHSPMSRAMYGVDVMLDSSFQPKLLEVTYCPDCTRACKYDTQAIGGGGELLKGSDFYNYVFGCLFLDETRHVCPL
;
A
#
# COMPACT_ATOMS: atom_id res chain seq x y z
N MET A 1 -13.42 -21.06 14.88
CA MET A 1 -12.53 -20.00 15.37
C MET A 1 -13.36 -18.85 15.88
N ASN A 2 -13.03 -18.37 17.08
CA ASN A 2 -13.54 -17.13 17.66
C ASN A 2 -12.60 -15.98 17.27
N ILE A 3 -13.16 -14.80 16.99
CA ILE A 3 -12.41 -13.61 16.63
C ILE A 3 -12.73 -12.48 17.61
N GLU A 4 -11.73 -11.85 18.20
CA GLU A 4 -11.90 -10.58 18.91
C GLU A 4 -11.34 -9.45 18.07
N CYS A 5 -12.14 -8.40 17.91
CA CYS A 5 -11.78 -7.23 17.14
C CYS A 5 -11.58 -6.04 18.07
N VAL A 6 -10.39 -5.47 18.04
CA VAL A 6 -10.06 -4.26 18.79
C VAL A 6 -10.00 -3.10 17.81
N HIS A 7 -10.90 -2.13 17.98
CA HIS A 7 -10.92 -0.85 17.26
C HIS A 7 -11.26 -0.92 15.76
N ILE A 8 -11.75 -2.07 15.31
CA ILE A 8 -12.51 -2.15 14.06
C ILE A 8 -13.99 -2.17 14.43
N ASN A 9 -14.81 -1.44 13.67
CA ASN A 9 -16.24 -1.34 13.93
C ASN A 9 -16.84 -2.77 13.97
N LYS A 10 -17.23 -3.25 15.17
CA LYS A 10 -17.69 -4.64 15.39
C LYS A 10 -18.84 -4.99 14.43
N GLY A 11 -19.72 -4.03 14.12
CA GLY A 11 -20.82 -4.21 13.16
C GLY A 11 -20.39 -4.43 11.70
N ARG A 12 -19.14 -4.13 11.30
CA ARG A 12 -18.60 -4.47 9.97
C ARG A 12 -18.10 -5.91 9.86
N LEU A 13 -17.89 -6.59 10.99
CA LEU A 13 -17.33 -7.95 11.06
C LEU A 13 -18.30 -8.96 11.68
N GLU A 14 -19.40 -8.51 12.31
CA GLU A 14 -20.54 -9.35 12.71
C GLU A 14 -21.16 -10.11 11.52
N CYS A 15 -20.90 -9.66 10.29
CA CYS A 15 -21.29 -10.34 9.05
C CYS A 15 -20.31 -11.43 8.58
N ILE A 16 -19.27 -11.77 9.37
CA ILE A 16 -18.40 -12.89 8.98
C ILE A 16 -19.13 -14.21 9.25
N LEU A 17 -19.71 -14.78 8.19
CA LEU A 17 -20.64 -15.91 8.27
C LEU A 17 -20.05 -17.17 8.92
N LYS A 18 -18.72 -17.25 9.04
CA LYS A 18 -17.97 -18.44 9.49
C LYS A 18 -17.23 -18.26 10.82
N LEU A 19 -17.17 -17.05 11.38
CA LEU A 19 -16.45 -16.77 12.63
C LEU A 19 -17.42 -16.24 13.70
N ARG A 20 -17.18 -16.59 14.96
CA ARG A 20 -17.94 -16.04 16.09
C ARG A 20 -17.15 -14.87 16.68
N VAL A 21 -17.81 -13.73 16.86
CA VAL A 21 -17.19 -12.59 17.54
C VAL A 21 -17.13 -12.89 19.04
N SER A 22 -15.92 -12.86 19.61
CA SER A 22 -15.71 -12.99 21.05
C SER A 22 -16.13 -11.70 21.77
N THR A 23 -16.13 -11.73 23.10
CA THR A 23 -16.24 -10.53 23.93
C THR A 23 -14.96 -10.22 24.69
N GLU A 24 -14.03 -11.18 24.76
CA GLU A 24 -12.76 -11.07 25.47
C GLU A 24 -11.60 -11.53 24.59
N LEU A 25 -10.46 -10.84 24.69
CA LEU A 25 -9.26 -11.10 23.88
C LEU A 25 -8.64 -12.47 24.17
N LYS A 26 -8.61 -12.88 25.44
CA LYS A 26 -8.00 -14.14 25.88
C LYS A 26 -8.70 -15.40 25.33
N ASP A 27 -9.99 -15.28 24.97
CA ASP A 27 -10.82 -16.40 24.52
C ASP A 27 -10.94 -16.49 22.99
N ALA A 28 -10.32 -15.55 22.27
CA ALA A 28 -10.33 -15.52 20.80
C ALA A 28 -9.25 -16.44 20.20
N ASP A 29 -9.52 -17.05 19.07
CA ASP A 29 -8.48 -17.75 18.29
C ASP A 29 -7.71 -16.76 17.38
N ILE A 30 -8.37 -15.66 17.01
CA ILE A 30 -7.84 -14.62 16.11
C ILE A 30 -7.99 -13.25 16.79
N ILE A 31 -6.88 -12.53 16.90
CA ILE A 31 -6.80 -11.14 17.31
C ILE A 31 -6.65 -10.27 16.07
N TRP A 32 -7.68 -9.50 15.74
CA TRP A 32 -7.69 -8.62 14.58
C TRP A 32 -7.83 -7.16 15.01
N THR A 33 -6.77 -6.38 14.84
CA THR A 33 -6.68 -5.02 15.41
C THR A 33 -5.95 -4.05 14.47
N SER A 34 -6.26 -2.76 14.57
CA SER A 34 -5.49 -1.71 13.88
C SER A 34 -4.36 -1.13 14.73
N MET A 35 -4.21 -1.59 15.98
CA MET A 35 -3.16 -1.15 16.89
C MET A 35 -2.00 -2.14 16.91
N GLN A 36 -0.79 -1.64 17.14
CA GLN A 36 0.38 -2.49 17.34
C GLN A 36 0.17 -3.40 18.57
N VAL A 37 0.49 -4.68 18.42
CA VAL A 37 0.45 -5.66 19.51
C VAL A 37 1.88 -5.97 19.92
N ASP A 38 2.40 -5.23 20.89
CA ASP A 38 3.70 -5.50 21.52
C ASP A 38 3.56 -6.42 22.75
N ASP A 39 4.68 -6.76 23.38
CA ASP A 39 4.71 -7.66 24.53
C ASP A 39 3.97 -7.09 25.76
N ASP A 40 3.91 -5.76 25.91
CA ASP A 40 3.18 -5.11 26.99
C ASP A 40 1.67 -5.23 26.78
N VAL A 41 1.20 -4.99 25.56
CA VAL A 41 -0.20 -5.20 25.15
C VAL A 41 -0.57 -6.67 25.31
N LYS A 42 0.28 -7.60 24.87
CA LYS A 42 0.03 -9.04 25.04
C LYS A 42 -0.16 -9.41 26.51
N ARG A 43 0.75 -8.99 27.39
CA ARG A 43 0.68 -9.25 28.83
C ARG A 43 -0.56 -8.63 29.47
N ALA A 44 -0.85 -7.38 29.16
CA ALA A 44 -1.99 -6.66 29.74
C ALA A 44 -3.34 -7.25 29.31
N ALA A 45 -3.44 -7.71 28.06
CA ALA A 45 -4.66 -8.27 27.49
C ALA A 45 -4.80 -9.79 27.68
N GLY A 46 -3.78 -10.48 28.21
CA GLY A 46 -3.76 -11.93 28.33
C GLY A 46 -3.68 -12.65 26.98
N ILE A 47 -3.11 -12.03 25.96
CA ILE A 47 -2.90 -12.64 24.64
C ILE A 47 -1.74 -13.63 24.75
N THR A 48 -1.95 -14.84 24.26
CA THR A 48 -0.99 -15.94 24.29
C THR A 48 -0.37 -16.18 22.91
N ASP A 49 0.76 -16.89 22.87
CA ASP A 49 1.42 -17.27 21.62
C ASP A 49 0.71 -18.42 20.86
N GLN A 50 -0.48 -18.83 21.32
CA GLN A 50 -1.34 -19.82 20.64
C GLN A 50 -2.47 -19.16 19.85
N GLN A 51 -2.54 -17.82 19.80
CA GLN A 51 -3.57 -17.08 19.09
C GLN A 51 -3.00 -16.45 17.83
N TYR A 52 -3.78 -16.44 16.75
CA TYR A 52 -3.39 -15.71 15.55
C TYR A 52 -3.47 -14.21 15.78
N ILE A 53 -2.50 -13.46 15.26
CA ILE A 53 -2.48 -11.99 15.28
C ILE A 53 -2.35 -11.47 13.87
N ASN A 54 -3.07 -10.38 13.57
CA ASN A 54 -3.10 -9.82 12.23
C ASN A 54 -1.82 -9.06 11.79
N GLN A 55 -0.68 -9.29 12.45
CA GLN A 55 0.60 -8.58 12.31
C GLN A 55 1.77 -9.56 12.24
N PHE A 56 2.83 -9.18 11.53
CA PHE A 56 4.10 -9.91 11.55
C PHE A 56 5.09 -9.20 12.48
N PRO A 57 5.94 -9.93 13.23
CA PRO A 57 7.13 -9.35 13.84
C PRO A 57 7.93 -8.57 12.79
N PHE A 58 8.56 -7.47 13.22
CA PHE A 58 9.40 -6.64 12.34
C PHE A 58 8.69 -6.10 11.08
N GLU A 59 7.34 -6.02 11.04
CA GLU A 59 6.56 -5.54 9.88
C GLU A 59 6.87 -4.09 9.46
N ALA A 60 7.48 -3.33 10.36
CA ALA A 60 8.06 -2.01 10.11
C ALA A 60 8.92 -1.96 8.84
N CYS A 61 9.59 -3.07 8.49
CA CYS A 61 10.38 -3.19 7.27
C CYS A 61 9.56 -3.04 5.97
N LEU A 62 8.26 -3.31 6.01
CA LEU A 62 7.34 -3.12 4.89
C LEU A 62 6.61 -1.78 4.98
N VAL A 63 6.15 -1.41 6.17
CA VAL A 63 5.13 -0.34 6.31
C VAL A 63 5.71 1.04 6.65
N MET A 64 6.96 1.11 7.12
CA MET A 64 7.66 2.38 7.28
C MET A 64 8.48 2.70 6.03
N LYS A 65 8.24 3.88 5.44
CA LYS A 65 8.75 4.21 4.09
C LYS A 65 10.28 4.12 3.95
N HIS A 66 11.01 4.49 5.01
CA HIS A 66 12.48 4.43 5.00
C HIS A 66 13.00 2.99 5.11
N HIS A 67 12.43 2.15 5.98
CA HIS A 67 12.81 0.75 6.05
C HIS A 67 12.35 -0.05 4.84
N LEU A 68 11.21 0.29 4.23
CA LEU A 68 10.77 -0.31 2.96
C LEU A 68 11.81 -0.08 1.87
N ALA A 69 12.25 1.17 1.70
CA ALA A 69 13.30 1.51 0.75
C ALA A 69 14.62 0.80 1.06
N GLU A 70 15.02 0.75 2.33
CA GLU A 70 16.24 0.05 2.76
C GLU A 70 16.16 -1.47 2.51
N THR A 71 15.03 -2.09 2.81
CA THR A 71 14.78 -3.52 2.61
C THR A 71 14.86 -3.89 1.14
N ILE A 72 14.20 -3.11 0.28
CA ILE A 72 14.26 -3.29 -1.17
C ILE A 72 15.69 -3.07 -1.67
N GLN A 73 16.40 -2.05 -1.17
CA GLN A 73 17.78 -1.78 -1.57
C GLN A 73 18.73 -2.92 -1.21
N LYS A 74 18.56 -3.54 -0.03
CA LYS A 74 19.35 -4.69 0.40
C LYS A 74 19.08 -5.95 -0.43
N ALA A 75 17.82 -6.20 -0.80
CA ALA A 75 17.43 -7.40 -1.54
C ALA A 75 17.69 -7.30 -3.05
N HIS A 76 17.32 -6.16 -3.65
CA HIS A 76 17.20 -6.00 -5.11
C HIS A 76 18.10 -4.89 -5.68
N GLY A 77 18.86 -4.19 -4.84
CA GLY A 77 19.60 -3.02 -5.26
C GLY A 77 18.65 -1.87 -5.62
N SER A 78 18.76 -1.32 -6.83
CA SER A 78 17.94 -0.17 -7.23
C SER A 78 16.98 -0.55 -8.36
N PRO A 79 15.92 -1.32 -8.08
CA PRO A 79 14.99 -1.76 -9.11
C PRO A 79 14.20 -0.58 -9.69
N ASP A 80 13.92 -0.62 -11.00
CA ASP A 80 13.23 0.47 -11.71
C ASP A 80 11.82 0.78 -11.18
N TRP A 81 11.20 -0.17 -10.49
CA TRP A 81 9.87 -0.02 -9.90
C TRP A 81 9.87 0.69 -8.54
N LEU A 82 11.04 0.94 -7.92
CA LEU A 82 11.19 1.83 -6.77
C LEU A 82 11.99 3.06 -7.17
N HIS A 83 11.36 4.24 -7.16
CA HIS A 83 12.08 5.47 -7.45
C HIS A 83 13.16 5.78 -6.40
N PRO A 84 14.27 6.44 -6.80
CA PRO A 84 15.34 6.83 -5.88
C PRO A 84 14.79 7.46 -4.61
N THR A 85 15.13 6.86 -3.47
CA THR A 85 14.57 7.19 -2.16
C THR A 85 15.70 7.33 -1.14
N TYR A 86 15.73 8.47 -0.46
CA TYR A 86 16.75 8.82 0.51
C TYR A 86 16.08 9.03 1.86
N ASN A 87 16.52 8.30 2.88
CA ASN A 87 16.18 8.65 4.26
C ASN A 87 16.98 9.90 4.63
N LEU A 88 16.32 11.03 4.92
CA LEU A 88 17.03 12.30 5.12
C LEU A 88 17.93 12.30 6.35
N GLU A 89 17.64 11.47 7.36
CA GLU A 89 18.48 11.35 8.56
C GLU A 89 19.84 10.68 8.28
N SER A 90 19.91 9.77 7.30
CA SER A 90 21.11 8.97 7.03
C SER A 90 21.72 9.19 5.64
N HIS A 91 20.95 9.73 4.68
CA HIS A 91 21.31 9.82 3.26
C HIS A 91 21.28 11.24 2.70
N LEU A 92 21.33 12.28 3.55
CA LEU A 92 21.31 13.68 3.11
C LEU A 92 22.45 14.00 2.14
N SER A 93 23.68 13.57 2.46
CA SER A 93 24.86 13.82 1.61
C SER A 93 24.73 13.19 0.22
N GLN A 94 24.21 11.94 0.15
CA GLN A 94 23.96 11.22 -1.09
C GLN A 94 22.90 11.94 -1.92
N LEU A 95 21.79 12.36 -1.30
CA LEU A 95 20.76 13.14 -1.96
C LEU A 95 21.31 14.44 -2.54
N ILE A 96 22.13 15.19 -1.78
CA ILE A 96 22.75 16.43 -2.25
C ILE A 96 23.65 16.16 -3.46
N GLY A 97 24.44 15.09 -3.42
CA GLY A 97 25.28 14.67 -4.55
C GLY A 97 24.46 14.41 -5.82
N ASP A 98 23.42 13.59 -5.71
CA ASP A 98 22.54 13.25 -6.83
C ASP A 98 21.72 14.45 -7.33
N TYR A 99 21.32 15.34 -6.42
CA TYR A 99 20.68 16.60 -6.77
C TYR A 99 21.59 17.47 -7.65
N TYR A 100 22.87 17.63 -7.30
CA TYR A 100 23.81 18.43 -8.08
C TYR A 100 24.20 17.75 -9.39
N ALA A 101 24.34 16.42 -9.40
CA ALA A 101 24.57 15.65 -10.63
C ALA A 101 23.42 15.88 -11.62
N ARG A 102 22.17 15.71 -11.19
CA ARG A 102 20.98 15.96 -12.01
C ARG A 102 20.91 17.40 -12.51
N LYS A 103 21.19 18.37 -11.65
CA LYS A 103 21.19 19.79 -12.02
C LYS A 103 22.24 20.09 -13.10
N ARG A 104 23.45 19.55 -12.96
CA ARG A 104 24.53 19.70 -13.95
C ARG A 104 24.13 19.07 -15.28
N ASP A 105 23.49 17.91 -15.23
CA ASP A 105 23.14 17.14 -16.43
C ASP A 105 21.80 17.59 -17.06
N GLY A 106 21.22 18.71 -16.59
CA GLY A 106 19.98 19.28 -17.12
C GLY A 106 18.73 18.42 -16.88
N MET A 107 18.79 17.48 -15.94
CA MET A 107 17.70 16.56 -15.64
C MET A 107 16.66 17.19 -14.72
N ASN A 108 15.43 16.67 -14.78
CA ASN A 108 14.38 17.08 -13.83
C ASN A 108 14.80 16.80 -12.39
N ASN A 109 14.57 17.75 -11.50
CA ASN A 109 14.99 17.69 -10.11
C ASN A 109 13.84 17.89 -9.12
N LEU A 110 12.63 17.46 -9.50
CA LEU A 110 11.46 17.47 -8.63
C LEU A 110 11.47 16.27 -7.67
N TRP A 111 11.19 16.53 -6.41
CA TRP A 111 11.22 15.55 -5.32
C TRP A 111 9.93 15.62 -4.49
N ILE A 112 9.58 14.52 -3.84
CA ILE A 112 8.50 14.43 -2.86
C ILE A 112 9.05 13.99 -1.51
N LEU A 113 8.82 14.82 -0.49
CA LEU A 113 9.15 14.52 0.89
C LEU A 113 7.95 13.90 1.57
N LYS A 114 8.17 12.78 2.26
CA LYS A 114 7.12 12.03 2.98
C LYS A 114 7.63 11.69 4.39
N PRO A 115 6.82 11.88 5.45
CA PRO A 115 7.20 11.41 6.79
C PRO A 115 7.30 9.88 6.81
N TRP A 116 8.15 9.34 7.68
CA TRP A 116 8.42 7.89 7.74
C TRP A 116 7.19 7.00 7.90
N ASN A 117 6.30 7.37 8.84
CA ASN A 117 5.21 6.54 9.34
C ASN A 117 3.83 7.22 9.24
N MET A 118 3.74 8.42 8.66
CA MET A 118 2.45 9.06 8.43
C MET A 118 1.80 8.59 7.12
N ALA A 119 0.47 8.62 7.10
CA ALA A 119 -0.37 8.29 5.96
C ALA A 119 -1.25 9.49 5.55
N ARG A 120 -2.10 9.30 4.53
CA ARG A 120 -3.10 10.29 4.07
C ARG A 120 -2.49 11.60 3.58
N THR A 121 -1.25 11.57 3.10
CA THR A 121 -0.54 12.75 2.58
C THR A 121 -0.31 13.84 3.63
N ILE A 122 -0.37 13.51 4.91
CA ILE A 122 -0.05 14.46 5.97
C ILE A 122 1.44 14.79 5.88
N ASP A 123 1.76 16.08 5.97
CA ASP A 123 3.13 16.61 5.96
C ASP A 123 3.97 16.14 4.75
N THR A 124 3.31 16.05 3.58
CA THR A 124 3.93 15.67 2.31
C THR A 124 4.11 16.90 1.42
N THR A 125 5.32 17.13 0.92
CA THR A 125 5.65 18.31 0.09
C THR A 125 6.32 17.90 -1.21
N VAL A 126 5.95 18.52 -2.32
CA VAL A 126 6.60 18.37 -3.62
C VAL A 126 7.40 19.64 -3.92
N THR A 127 8.70 19.52 -4.19
CA THR A 127 9.57 20.68 -4.45
C THR A 127 10.83 20.31 -5.24
N ASP A 128 11.34 21.26 -6.02
CA ASP A 128 12.64 21.18 -6.70
C ASP A 128 13.73 22.01 -5.99
N ASN A 129 13.41 22.60 -4.83
CA ASN A 129 14.32 23.51 -4.11
C ASN A 129 15.09 22.77 -3.01
N LEU A 130 16.40 22.59 -3.19
CA LEU A 130 17.27 21.91 -2.22
C LEU A 130 17.26 22.56 -0.82
N SER A 131 17.26 23.89 -0.73
CA SER A 131 17.20 24.59 0.56
C SER A 131 15.88 24.32 1.27
N ALA A 132 14.77 24.21 0.54
CA ALA A 132 13.49 23.82 1.11
C ALA A 132 13.52 22.35 1.58
N ILE A 133 14.11 21.44 0.80
CA ILE A 133 14.29 20.03 1.19
C ILE A 133 15.03 19.93 2.53
N ILE A 134 16.16 20.64 2.66
CA ILE A 134 16.98 20.63 3.89
C ILE A 134 16.19 21.19 5.07
N ARG A 135 15.48 22.32 4.90
CA ARG A 135 14.68 22.94 5.98
C ARG A 135 13.51 22.06 6.43
N LEU A 136 12.88 21.32 5.51
CA LEU A 136 11.76 20.44 5.85
C LEU A 136 12.18 19.25 6.74
N MET A 137 13.48 18.96 6.88
CA MET A 137 13.97 17.99 7.87
C MET A 137 13.70 18.45 9.31
N GLU A 138 13.62 19.76 9.55
CA GLU A 138 13.34 20.33 10.88
C GLU A 138 11.91 20.05 11.36
N THR A 139 11.01 19.62 10.47
CA THR A 139 9.63 19.25 10.83
C THR A 139 9.48 17.76 11.18
N GLY A 140 10.60 17.05 11.31
CA GLY A 140 10.69 15.66 11.74
C GLY A 140 11.07 14.67 10.63
N PRO A 141 11.29 13.39 10.99
CA PRO A 141 11.94 12.42 10.12
C PRO A 141 11.18 12.12 8.82
N LYS A 142 11.91 12.20 7.69
CA LYS A 142 11.35 12.13 6.33
C LYS A 142 12.22 11.32 5.40
N ILE A 143 11.57 10.71 4.41
CA ILE A 143 12.23 10.33 3.17
C ILE A 143 12.11 11.47 2.16
N CYS A 144 13.10 11.62 1.29
CA CYS A 144 13.02 12.36 0.05
C CYS A 144 13.06 11.35 -1.10
N GLN A 145 12.01 11.30 -1.91
CA GLN A 145 11.88 10.37 -3.01
C GLN A 145 11.74 11.13 -4.32
N LYS A 146 12.33 10.61 -5.40
CA LYS A 146 12.18 11.19 -6.73
C LYS A 146 10.69 11.20 -7.12
N TYR A 147 10.17 12.37 -7.48
CA TYR A 147 8.78 12.52 -7.91
C TYR A 147 8.53 11.80 -9.25
N ILE A 148 7.31 11.33 -9.46
CA ILE A 148 6.90 10.75 -10.74
C ILE A 148 6.36 11.88 -11.63
N GLU A 149 7.23 12.43 -12.49
CA GLU A 149 6.87 13.58 -13.34
C GLU A 149 6.02 13.20 -14.56
N ARG A 150 6.13 11.96 -15.01
CA ARG A 150 5.37 11.46 -16.16
C ARG A 150 4.60 10.22 -15.72
N PRO A 151 3.56 10.38 -14.87
CA PRO A 151 2.66 9.29 -14.56
C PRO A 151 1.80 8.95 -15.78
N ALA A 152 1.28 7.73 -15.86
CA ALA A 152 0.11 7.48 -16.68
C ALA A 152 -1.05 8.33 -16.14
N LEU A 153 -1.87 8.85 -17.05
CA LEU A 153 -3.04 9.66 -16.70
C LEU A 153 -4.31 8.89 -17.07
N PHE A 154 -5.40 9.23 -16.41
CA PHE A 154 -6.74 8.77 -16.78
C PHE A 154 -7.61 10.00 -16.97
N GLN A 155 -8.06 10.24 -18.20
CA GLN A 155 -8.78 11.46 -18.59
C GLN A 155 -8.02 12.74 -18.20
N GLY A 156 -6.68 12.69 -18.36
CA GLY A 156 -5.74 13.76 -18.02
C GLY A 156 -5.49 13.98 -16.52
N LYS A 157 -6.10 13.19 -15.64
CA LYS A 157 -5.91 13.26 -14.19
C LYS A 157 -4.91 12.22 -13.69
N LYS A 158 -4.20 12.55 -12.61
CA LYS A 158 -3.32 11.63 -11.92
C LYS A 158 -4.14 10.58 -11.15
N PHE A 159 -3.64 9.35 -11.10
CA PHE A 159 -4.26 8.28 -10.33
C PHE A 159 -3.22 7.38 -9.67
N ASP A 160 -3.67 6.63 -8.68
CA ASP A 160 -2.96 5.46 -8.16
C ASP A 160 -3.93 4.31 -7.92
N LEU A 161 -3.38 3.13 -7.72
CA LEU A 161 -4.09 1.88 -7.51
C LEU A 161 -3.76 1.32 -6.12
N ARG A 162 -4.80 1.07 -5.33
CA ARG A 162 -4.70 0.32 -4.07
C ARG A 162 -4.96 -1.15 -4.34
N TYR A 163 -3.93 -1.97 -4.20
CA TYR A 163 -4.03 -3.43 -4.15
C TYR A 163 -4.15 -3.92 -2.71
N ILE A 164 -4.84 -5.04 -2.50
CA ILE A 164 -4.90 -5.71 -1.20
C ILE A 164 -4.14 -7.02 -1.29
N VAL A 165 -3.13 -7.17 -0.46
CA VAL A 165 -2.28 -8.37 -0.36
C VAL A 165 -2.54 -9.05 0.97
N LEU A 166 -2.80 -10.35 0.92
CA LEU A 166 -2.97 -11.21 2.07
C LEU A 166 -1.74 -12.09 2.21
N VAL A 167 -1.14 -12.07 3.39
CA VAL A 167 0.09 -12.81 3.70
C VAL A 167 -0.24 -13.86 4.73
N ARG A 168 -0.14 -15.14 4.32
CA ARG A 168 -0.38 -16.27 5.23
C ARG A 168 0.90 -16.72 5.92
N SER A 169 2.01 -16.68 5.23
CA SER A 169 3.30 -17.05 5.81
C SER A 169 4.40 -16.29 5.09
N VAL A 170 5.49 -16.04 5.81
CA VAL A 170 6.73 -15.50 5.24
C VAL A 170 7.82 -16.59 5.10
N LYS A 171 7.57 -17.80 5.61
CA LYS A 171 8.48 -18.95 5.50
C LYS A 171 7.71 -20.29 5.60
N PRO A 172 7.45 -20.98 4.47
CA PRO A 172 7.61 -20.49 3.10
C PRO A 172 6.72 -19.26 2.84
N LEU A 173 7.09 -18.42 1.88
CA LEU A 173 6.32 -17.23 1.54
C LEU A 173 5.01 -17.64 0.86
N GLU A 174 3.88 -17.26 1.46
CA GLU A 174 2.53 -17.54 0.96
C GLU A 174 1.75 -16.23 0.83
N LEU A 175 1.66 -15.75 -0.41
CA LEU A 175 1.07 -14.46 -0.77
C LEU A 175 -0.15 -14.64 -1.65
N PHE A 176 -1.17 -13.83 -1.40
CA PHE A 176 -2.38 -13.79 -2.19
C PHE A 176 -2.73 -12.34 -2.49
N LEU A 177 -3.14 -12.08 -3.72
CA LEU A 177 -3.63 -10.78 -4.16
C LEU A 177 -5.15 -10.85 -4.27
N ALA A 178 -5.87 -9.88 -3.73
CA ALA A 178 -7.28 -9.75 -4.03
C ALA A 178 -7.49 -9.55 -5.53
N ASP A 179 -8.52 -10.19 -6.10
CA ASP A 179 -8.77 -10.14 -7.56
C ASP A 179 -9.29 -8.77 -8.04
N VAL A 180 -9.23 -7.75 -7.19
CA VAL A 180 -9.66 -6.38 -7.46
C VAL A 180 -8.70 -5.38 -6.85
N PHE A 181 -8.63 -4.20 -7.48
CA PHE A 181 -7.91 -3.05 -6.95
C PHE A 181 -8.82 -1.83 -6.93
N TRP A 182 -8.54 -0.88 -6.04
CA TRP A 182 -9.30 0.35 -5.93
C TRP A 182 -8.54 1.52 -6.53
N VAL A 183 -9.14 2.14 -7.54
CA VAL A 183 -8.59 3.35 -8.17
C VAL A 183 -8.83 4.55 -7.27
N ARG A 184 -7.80 5.39 -7.13
CA ARG A 184 -7.87 6.68 -6.44
C ARG A 184 -7.45 7.77 -7.43
N LEU A 185 -8.37 8.69 -7.71
CA LEU A 185 -8.20 9.75 -8.71
C LEU A 185 -7.91 11.08 -8.03
N ALA A 186 -7.00 11.84 -8.62
CA ALA A 186 -6.91 13.28 -8.40
C ALA A 186 -8.17 13.97 -8.97
N ASN A 187 -8.52 15.15 -8.45
CA ASN A 187 -9.69 15.87 -8.93
C ASN A 187 -9.35 16.81 -10.09
N ASN A 188 -8.15 17.38 -10.09
CA ASN A 188 -7.68 18.31 -11.11
C ASN A 188 -6.91 17.59 -12.23
N GLN A 189 -6.79 18.29 -13.36
CA GLN A 189 -5.91 17.89 -14.47
C GLN A 189 -4.46 17.92 -14.01
N TYR A 190 -3.69 16.91 -14.39
CA TYR A 190 -2.29 16.83 -14.00
C TYR A 190 -1.47 17.89 -14.75
N THR A 191 -0.61 18.58 -14.01
CA THR A 191 0.33 19.55 -14.55
C THR A 191 1.59 19.58 -13.68
N LEU A 192 2.69 20.06 -14.23
CA LEU A 192 3.94 20.33 -13.52
C LEU A 192 4.24 21.83 -13.46
N ASP A 193 3.23 22.67 -13.68
CA ASP A 193 3.36 24.10 -13.48
C ASP A 193 3.83 24.38 -12.05
N LYS A 194 4.84 25.25 -11.90
CA LYS A 194 5.45 25.49 -10.58
C LYS A 194 4.45 26.09 -9.59
N HIS A 195 3.46 26.83 -10.08
CA HIS A 195 2.39 27.40 -9.27
C HIS A 195 1.30 26.39 -8.92
N SER A 196 1.31 25.17 -9.48
CA SER A 196 0.36 24.13 -9.10
C SER A 196 0.93 23.12 -8.10
N LEU A 197 2.25 23.12 -7.83
CA LEU A 197 2.91 22.08 -7.01
C LEU A 197 2.37 21.97 -5.58
N PHE A 198 1.75 23.03 -5.06
CA PHE A 198 1.09 23.05 -3.75
C PHE A 198 -0.40 22.65 -3.81
N GLU A 199 -0.98 22.52 -5.01
CA GLU A 199 -2.39 22.14 -5.19
C GLU A 199 -2.58 20.67 -4.87
N TYR A 200 -3.22 20.40 -3.74
CA TYR A 200 -3.44 19.05 -3.25
C TYR A 200 -4.18 18.17 -4.28
N GLU A 201 -5.24 18.74 -4.86
CA GLU A 201 -6.15 18.06 -5.78
C GLU A 201 -5.56 17.74 -7.16
N THR A 202 -4.34 18.23 -7.44
CA THR A 202 -3.56 18.00 -8.67
C THR A 202 -2.52 16.90 -8.48
N HIS A 203 -1.82 16.90 -7.33
CA HIS A 203 -0.65 16.03 -7.12
C HIS A 203 -0.90 14.80 -6.24
N PHE A 204 -2.04 14.76 -5.55
CA PHE A 204 -2.45 13.66 -4.68
C PHE A 204 -3.83 13.12 -5.09
N THR A 205 -4.13 11.92 -4.60
CA THR A 205 -5.24 11.07 -5.09
C THR A 205 -6.17 10.62 -3.95
N VAL A 206 -5.82 10.90 -2.70
CA VAL A 206 -6.53 10.46 -1.50
C VAL A 206 -7.64 11.46 -1.13
N MET A 207 -8.73 11.45 -1.90
CA MET A 207 -9.84 12.43 -1.75
C MET A 207 -10.90 12.04 -0.71
N ASN A 208 -10.80 10.87 -0.09
CA ASN A 208 -11.78 10.43 0.92
C ASN A 208 -11.70 11.21 2.25
N TYR A 209 -10.66 12.02 2.45
CA TYR A 209 -10.51 12.90 3.62
C TYR A 209 -10.59 14.38 3.27
N ARG A 210 -10.54 14.74 1.98
CA ARG A 210 -10.54 16.11 1.47
C ARG A 210 -11.12 16.13 0.05
N GLY A 211 -12.10 17.01 -0.21
CA GLY A 211 -12.68 17.18 -1.54
C GLY A 211 -13.72 16.12 -1.92
N VAL A 212 -13.92 15.94 -3.22
CA VAL A 212 -14.94 15.04 -3.77
C VAL A 212 -14.34 13.67 -4.09
N LEU A 213 -14.93 12.61 -3.55
CA LEU A 213 -14.52 11.24 -3.86
C LEU A 213 -15.07 10.81 -5.23
N ASN A 214 -14.19 10.74 -6.22
CA ASN A 214 -14.49 10.16 -7.54
C ASN A 214 -14.34 8.63 -7.49
N HIS A 215 -15.39 7.92 -7.06
CA HIS A 215 -15.39 6.46 -7.07
C HIS A 215 -15.49 5.94 -8.51
N LYS A 216 -14.55 5.08 -8.89
CA LYS A 216 -14.57 4.32 -10.15
C LYS A 216 -14.41 2.84 -9.83
N ASN A 217 -15.26 2.00 -10.39
CA ASN A 217 -15.17 0.55 -10.22
C ASN A 217 -14.03 -0.01 -11.08
N THR A 218 -13.40 -1.11 -10.62
CA THR A 218 -12.24 -1.73 -11.28
C THR A 218 -12.51 -2.09 -12.75
N PRO A 219 -13.61 -2.79 -13.11
CA PRO A 219 -13.85 -3.19 -14.50
C PRO A 219 -14.12 -2.00 -15.42
N GLU A 220 -14.82 -0.98 -14.92
CA GLU A 220 -15.09 0.25 -15.67
C GLU A 220 -13.81 1.03 -15.94
N PHE A 221 -12.96 1.16 -14.91
CA PHE A 221 -11.66 1.80 -15.06
C PHE A 221 -10.79 1.06 -16.07
N VAL A 222 -10.69 -0.26 -15.97
CA VAL A 222 -9.91 -1.10 -16.90
C VAL A 222 -10.39 -0.87 -18.33
N LYS A 223 -11.69 -1.00 -18.59
CA LYS A 223 -12.27 -0.82 -19.92
C LYS A 223 -11.98 0.56 -20.50
N GLU A 224 -12.20 1.62 -19.72
CA GLU A 224 -11.97 3.00 -20.19
C GLU A 224 -10.48 3.30 -20.37
N PHE A 225 -9.62 2.79 -19.50
CA PHE A 225 -8.17 2.96 -19.59
C PHE A 225 -7.58 2.25 -20.82
N GLU A 226 -8.01 1.02 -21.10
CA GLU A 226 -7.61 0.29 -22.31
C GLU A 226 -8.05 1.03 -23.58
N GLN A 227 -9.25 1.61 -23.58
CA GLN A 227 -9.75 2.42 -24.70
C GLN A 227 -8.96 3.73 -24.86
N GLU A 228 -8.66 4.43 -23.76
CA GLU A 228 -7.91 5.69 -23.79
C GLU A 228 -6.48 5.49 -24.30
N HIS A 229 -5.80 4.44 -23.84
CA HIS A 229 -4.36 4.24 -24.06
C HIS A 229 -4.01 3.18 -25.11
N GLN A 230 -4.99 2.45 -25.63
CA GLN A 230 -4.81 1.36 -26.60
C GLN A 230 -3.84 0.27 -26.08
N VAL A 231 -4.05 -0.15 -24.83
CA VAL A 231 -3.25 -1.16 -24.12
C VAL A 231 -4.09 -2.33 -23.66
N LYS A 232 -3.43 -3.42 -23.24
CA LYS A 232 -4.05 -4.53 -22.52
C LYS A 232 -3.72 -4.42 -21.05
N TRP A 233 -4.74 -4.31 -20.21
CA TRP A 233 -4.59 -4.17 -18.77
C TRP A 233 -3.98 -5.42 -18.14
N LEU A 234 -4.25 -6.61 -18.67
CA LEU A 234 -3.69 -7.86 -18.17
C LEU A 234 -2.16 -7.84 -18.16
N ASP A 235 -1.52 -7.29 -19.19
CA ASP A 235 -0.05 -7.17 -19.27
C ASP A 235 0.49 -6.20 -18.19
N ILE A 236 -0.23 -5.11 -17.93
CA ILE A 236 0.11 -4.15 -16.87
C ILE A 236 -0.06 -4.81 -15.50
N HIS A 237 -1.17 -5.51 -15.30
CA HIS A 237 -1.52 -6.18 -14.06
C HIS A 237 -0.53 -7.29 -13.72
N GLU A 238 -0.03 -8.03 -14.70
CA GLU A 238 1.04 -9.02 -14.49
C GLU A 238 2.35 -8.37 -14.01
N ARG A 239 2.75 -7.22 -14.58
CA ARG A 239 3.92 -6.47 -14.10
C ARG A 239 3.73 -5.98 -12.66
N VAL A 240 2.52 -5.50 -12.32
CA VAL A 240 2.18 -5.10 -10.95
C VAL A 240 2.27 -6.29 -9.99
N ARG A 241 1.71 -7.45 -10.36
CA ARG A 241 1.78 -8.69 -9.57
C ARG A 241 3.22 -9.10 -9.29
N ASN A 242 4.08 -9.08 -10.30
CA ASN A 242 5.49 -9.41 -10.14
C ASN A 242 6.22 -8.42 -9.23
N MET A 243 5.98 -7.12 -9.38
CA MET A 243 6.53 -6.10 -8.48
C MET A 243 6.09 -6.35 -7.02
N ILE A 244 4.79 -6.60 -6.79
CA ILE A 244 4.26 -6.89 -5.45
C ILE A 244 4.94 -8.14 -4.86
N ARG A 245 5.04 -9.23 -5.62
CA ARG A 245 5.74 -10.45 -5.16
C ARG A 245 7.16 -10.12 -4.72
N SER A 246 7.93 -9.40 -5.54
CA SER A 246 9.31 -9.01 -5.24
C SER A 246 9.46 -8.15 -3.98
N VAL A 247 8.48 -7.31 -3.64
CA VAL A 247 8.48 -6.51 -2.41
C VAL A 247 8.42 -7.41 -1.17
N PHE A 248 7.53 -8.39 -1.15
CA PHE A 248 7.38 -9.30 -0.01
C PHE A 248 8.48 -10.36 0.05
N GLU A 249 9.01 -10.81 -1.10
CA GLU A 249 10.22 -11.63 -1.17
C GLU A 249 11.43 -10.91 -0.57
N ALA A 250 11.58 -9.60 -0.85
CA ALA A 250 12.64 -8.79 -0.25
C ALA A 250 12.56 -8.80 1.27
N ALA A 251 11.37 -8.55 1.83
CA ALA A 251 11.16 -8.54 3.26
C ALA A 251 11.44 -9.92 3.90
N ALA A 252 10.89 -11.00 3.34
CA ALA A 252 11.11 -12.35 3.83
C ALA A 252 12.60 -12.79 3.75
N THR A 253 13.33 -12.32 2.74
CA THR A 253 14.74 -12.65 2.54
C THR A 253 15.66 -11.87 3.48
N VAL A 254 15.44 -10.56 3.59
CA VAL A 254 16.32 -9.66 4.37
C VAL A 254 16.03 -9.77 5.86
N HIS A 255 14.78 -10.06 6.25
CA HIS A 255 14.32 -10.05 7.64
C HIS A 255 13.68 -11.40 8.03
N PRO A 256 14.46 -12.48 8.17
CA PRO A 256 13.94 -13.79 8.59
C PRO A 256 13.26 -13.78 9.98
N GLU A 257 13.56 -12.78 10.82
CA GLU A 257 12.90 -12.52 12.11
C GLU A 257 11.42 -12.15 11.98
N MET A 258 10.93 -11.81 10.78
CA MET A 258 9.50 -11.64 10.53
C MET A 258 8.71 -12.94 10.70
N HIS A 259 9.37 -14.10 10.68
CA HIS A 259 8.67 -15.37 10.72
C HIS A 259 7.98 -15.60 12.07
N SER A 260 6.66 -15.79 11.99
CA SER A 260 5.82 -16.21 13.11
C SER A 260 4.70 -17.10 12.56
N PRO A 261 4.57 -18.36 13.03
CA PRO A 261 3.50 -19.26 12.60
C PRO A 261 2.10 -18.72 12.89
N MET A 262 1.97 -17.88 13.93
CA MET A 262 0.72 -17.28 14.38
C MET A 262 0.45 -15.91 13.77
N SER A 263 1.24 -15.48 12.79
CA SER A 263 1.05 -14.22 12.08
C SER A 263 0.37 -14.44 10.74
N ARG A 264 -0.66 -13.66 10.48
CA ARG A 264 -1.40 -13.57 9.20
C ARG A 264 -1.68 -12.10 9.00
N ALA A 265 -1.52 -11.50 7.82
CA ALA A 265 -1.73 -10.06 7.70
C ALA A 265 -2.36 -9.65 6.38
N MET A 266 -2.98 -8.48 6.40
CA MET A 266 -3.52 -7.80 5.22
C MET A 266 -2.82 -6.46 5.05
N TYR A 267 -2.26 -6.25 3.86
CA TYR A 267 -1.56 -5.03 3.48
C TYR A 267 -2.24 -4.34 2.30
N GLY A 268 -2.26 -3.01 2.33
CA GLY A 268 -2.59 -2.19 1.18
C GLY A 268 -1.32 -1.78 0.46
N VAL A 269 -1.17 -2.13 -0.82
CA VAL A 269 -0.03 -1.72 -1.64
C VAL A 269 -0.47 -0.63 -2.61
N ASP A 270 0.21 0.51 -2.53
CA ASP A 270 -0.08 1.68 -3.35
C ASP A 270 0.85 1.71 -4.55
N VAL A 271 0.25 1.70 -5.74
CA VAL A 271 0.97 1.59 -7.01
C VAL A 271 0.56 2.72 -7.95
N MET A 272 1.54 3.40 -8.54
CA MET A 272 1.33 4.30 -9.67
C MET A 272 1.87 3.65 -10.94
N LEU A 273 1.33 4.03 -12.09
CA LEU A 273 1.94 3.70 -13.37
C LEU A 273 2.69 4.91 -13.90
N ASP A 274 3.88 4.72 -14.46
CA ASP A 274 4.53 5.76 -15.25
C ASP A 274 3.94 5.86 -16.67
N SER A 275 4.40 6.84 -17.45
CA SER A 275 3.94 7.08 -18.83
C SER A 275 4.21 5.93 -19.80
N SER A 276 5.03 4.94 -19.41
CA SER A 276 5.27 3.69 -20.15
C SER A 276 4.53 2.50 -19.53
N PHE A 277 3.55 2.78 -18.67
CA PHE A 277 2.74 1.82 -17.93
C PHE A 277 3.57 0.81 -17.12
N GLN A 278 4.75 1.23 -16.63
CA GLN A 278 5.53 0.46 -15.68
C GLN A 278 5.07 0.76 -14.25
N PRO A 279 4.89 -0.26 -13.40
CA PRO A 279 4.45 -0.06 -12.04
C PRO A 279 5.55 0.59 -11.19
N LYS A 280 5.14 1.52 -10.35
CA LYS A 280 5.97 2.23 -9.38
C LYS A 280 5.37 2.06 -7.99
N LEU A 281 6.13 1.48 -7.07
CA LEU A 281 5.74 1.33 -5.68
C LEU A 281 5.71 2.71 -5.00
N LEU A 282 4.61 3.04 -4.32
CA LEU A 282 4.48 4.28 -3.56
C LEU A 282 4.66 4.07 -2.06
N GLU A 283 3.93 3.10 -1.50
CA GLU A 283 3.97 2.69 -0.09
C GLU A 283 3.27 1.33 0.11
N VAL A 284 3.55 0.70 1.24
CA VAL A 284 2.78 -0.44 1.78
C VAL A 284 2.17 0.00 3.11
N THR A 285 0.91 -0.32 3.34
CA THR A 285 0.16 0.09 4.53
C THR A 285 -0.37 -1.12 5.28
N TYR A 286 -0.10 -1.18 6.58
CA TYR A 286 -0.73 -2.12 7.49
C TYR A 286 -2.21 -1.78 7.68
N CYS A 287 -3.06 -2.81 7.76
CA CYS A 287 -4.50 -2.69 8.05
C CYS A 287 -5.16 -1.56 7.22
N PRO A 288 -5.14 -1.65 5.88
CA PRO A 288 -5.60 -0.58 5.01
C PRO A 288 -7.09 -0.25 5.22
N ASP A 289 -7.48 1.00 4.90
CA ASP A 289 -8.90 1.38 4.89
C ASP A 289 -9.65 0.62 3.78
N CYS A 290 -10.44 -0.35 4.18
CA CYS A 290 -11.27 -1.18 3.30
C CYS A 290 -12.74 -0.69 3.25
N THR A 291 -13.06 0.53 3.69
CA THR A 291 -14.44 1.05 3.67
C THR A 291 -15.07 0.97 2.28
N ARG A 292 -14.30 1.30 1.23
CA ARG A 292 -14.78 1.20 -0.16
C ARG A 292 -14.98 -0.24 -0.58
N ALA A 293 -14.07 -1.14 -0.19
CA ALA A 293 -14.18 -2.57 -0.45
C ALA A 293 -15.45 -3.15 0.17
N CYS A 294 -15.79 -2.72 1.39
CA CYS A 294 -16.99 -3.18 2.09
C CYS A 294 -18.30 -2.60 1.56
N LYS A 295 -18.25 -1.49 0.82
CA LYS A 295 -19.44 -0.73 0.42
C LYS A 295 -19.90 -1.01 -1.00
N TYR A 296 -18.95 -1.21 -1.92
CA TYR A 296 -19.24 -1.28 -3.35
C TYR A 296 -18.97 -2.66 -3.89
N ASP A 297 -19.98 -3.25 -4.52
CA ASP A 297 -19.84 -4.48 -5.28
C ASP A 297 -18.96 -4.24 -6.51
N THR A 298 -18.23 -5.26 -6.92
CA THR A 298 -17.26 -5.17 -8.03
C THR A 298 -17.15 -6.53 -8.72
N GLN A 299 -16.30 -6.64 -9.73
CA GLN A 299 -16.04 -7.90 -10.43
C GLN A 299 -14.55 -8.19 -10.47
N ALA A 300 -14.19 -9.46 -10.32
CA ALA A 300 -12.83 -9.94 -10.36
C ALA A 300 -12.15 -9.64 -11.70
N ILE A 301 -10.89 -9.21 -11.65
CA ILE A 301 -10.03 -9.03 -12.82
C ILE A 301 -9.69 -10.42 -13.36
N GLY A 302 -10.09 -10.71 -14.61
CA GLY A 302 -9.80 -11.99 -15.26
C GLY A 302 -10.66 -13.18 -14.83
N GLY A 303 -11.46 -13.05 -13.74
CA GLY A 303 -12.29 -14.12 -13.18
C GLY A 303 -13.63 -14.38 -13.89
N GLY A 304 -13.73 -14.14 -15.20
CA GLY A 304 -14.95 -14.42 -15.96
C GLY A 304 -16.19 -13.59 -15.58
N GLY A 305 -16.02 -12.49 -14.83
CA GLY A 305 -17.11 -11.57 -14.46
C GLY A 305 -17.88 -11.93 -13.19
N GLU A 306 -17.32 -12.78 -12.31
CA GLU A 306 -17.93 -13.08 -11.02
C GLU A 306 -18.13 -11.81 -10.18
N LEU A 307 -19.33 -11.66 -9.62
CA LEU A 307 -19.69 -10.56 -8.73
C LEU A 307 -19.08 -10.77 -7.34
N LEU A 308 -18.22 -9.85 -6.93
CA LEU A 308 -17.70 -9.75 -5.57
C LEU A 308 -18.58 -8.77 -4.79
N LYS A 309 -19.28 -9.28 -3.78
CA LYS A 309 -20.11 -8.44 -2.93
C LYS A 309 -19.24 -7.69 -1.95
N GLY A 310 -19.40 -6.37 -1.87
CA GLY A 310 -18.63 -5.55 -0.95
C GLY A 310 -18.87 -5.98 0.50
N SER A 311 -20.13 -6.28 0.85
CA SER A 311 -20.50 -6.76 2.18
C SER A 311 -19.77 -8.03 2.62
N ASP A 312 -19.30 -8.83 1.66
CA ASP A 312 -18.59 -10.09 1.90
C ASP A 312 -17.07 -9.94 1.85
N PHE A 313 -16.53 -8.73 1.66
CA PHE A 313 -15.09 -8.51 1.51
C PHE A 313 -14.26 -9.15 2.63
N TYR A 314 -14.65 -8.97 3.89
CA TYR A 314 -13.93 -9.62 5.00
C TYR A 314 -14.16 -11.13 5.05
N ASN A 315 -15.30 -11.66 4.60
CA ASN A 315 -15.46 -13.11 4.44
C ASN A 315 -14.37 -13.68 3.51
N TYR A 316 -14.05 -12.97 2.43
CA TYR A 316 -12.98 -13.37 1.51
C TYR A 316 -11.59 -13.29 2.15
N VAL A 317 -11.32 -12.21 2.89
CA VAL A 317 -10.04 -12.02 3.61
C VAL A 317 -9.81 -13.11 4.66
N PHE A 318 -10.79 -13.34 5.53
CA PHE A 318 -10.68 -14.34 6.60
C PHE A 318 -10.72 -15.77 6.05
N GLY A 319 -11.52 -16.01 5.00
CA GLY A 319 -11.52 -17.27 4.27
C GLY A 319 -10.13 -17.63 3.77
N CYS A 320 -9.44 -16.70 3.11
CA CYS A 320 -8.06 -16.91 2.66
C CYS A 320 -7.09 -17.10 3.82
N LEU A 321 -7.09 -16.19 4.80
CA LEU A 321 -6.04 -16.16 5.82
C LEU A 321 -6.13 -17.32 6.82
N PHE A 322 -7.33 -17.83 7.10
CA PHE A 322 -7.57 -18.76 8.20
C PHE A 322 -8.34 -20.03 7.81
N LEU A 323 -8.99 -20.09 6.65
CA LEU A 323 -9.82 -21.23 6.24
C LEU A 323 -9.37 -21.88 4.92
N ASP A 324 -8.20 -21.49 4.40
CA ASP A 324 -7.63 -21.99 3.14
C ASP A 324 -8.50 -21.74 1.89
N GLU A 325 -9.36 -20.72 1.91
CA GLU A 325 -10.24 -20.38 0.79
C GLU A 325 -9.58 -19.40 -0.18
N THR A 326 -9.38 -19.80 -1.44
CA THR A 326 -8.68 -19.00 -2.46
C THR A 326 -9.58 -18.55 -3.62
N ARG A 327 -10.90 -18.62 -3.48
CA ARG A 327 -11.84 -18.36 -4.59
C ARG A 327 -11.77 -16.93 -5.14
N HIS A 328 -11.52 -15.94 -4.28
CA HIS A 328 -11.59 -14.50 -4.61
C HIS A 328 -10.24 -13.79 -4.46
N VAL A 329 -9.18 -14.58 -4.45
CA VAL A 329 -7.80 -14.14 -4.33
C VAL A 329 -6.91 -15.02 -5.20
N CYS A 330 -5.99 -14.42 -5.93
CA CYS A 330 -5.00 -15.16 -6.70
C CYS A 330 -3.70 -15.32 -5.91
N PRO A 331 -3.09 -16.52 -5.87
CA PRO A 331 -1.73 -16.68 -5.38
C PRO A 331 -0.76 -15.79 -6.17
N LEU A 332 0.16 -15.16 -5.45
CA LEU A 332 1.34 -14.51 -6.01
C LEU A 332 2.51 -15.47 -5.90
#